data_AF-X1IES4-F1
#
_entry.id   AF-X1IES4-F1
#
_cell.length_a   1.000
_cell.length_b   1.000
_cell.length_c   1.000
_cell.angle_alpha   90.00
_cell.angle_beta   90.00
_cell.angle_gamma   90.00
#
_symmetry.space_group_name_H-M   'P 1'
#
loop_
_entity.id
_entity.type
_entity.pdbx_description
1 polymer ?
#
loop_
_entity_poly.entity_id
_entity_poly.type
_entity_poly.pdbx_seq_one_letter_code
_entity_poly.pdbx_strand_id
1 'polypeptide(L)'
;EEQLNTAVDSFENQIAAFNIEPLGHAVFEEAELFIKNHGRTHGLKALDALHLGTFSLISEKDWSFVVADDNLCRIAEVIGFNTINPLKGNA
;
A
#
# COMPACT_ATOMS: atom_id res chain seq x y z
N GLU A 1 32.96 2.01 1.42
CA GLU A 1 32.35 2.62 2.61
C GLU A 1 31.66 3.94 2.27
N GLU A 2 32.36 4.88 1.65
CA GLU A 2 31.80 6.18 1.21
C GLU A 2 30.54 6.06 0.31
N GLN A 3 30.59 5.24 -0.74
CA GLN A 3 29.43 5.00 -1.62
C GLN A 3 28.23 4.36 -0.91
N LEU A 4 28.48 3.52 0.11
CA LEU A 4 27.43 2.90 0.90
C LEU A 4 26.74 3.95 1.77
N ASN A 5 27.52 4.81 2.43
CA ASN A 5 27.00 5.88 3.27
C ASN A 5 26.19 6.88 2.43
N THR A 6 26.67 7.24 1.22
CA THR A 6 25.90 8.07 0.29
C THR A 6 24.56 7.44 -0.10
N ALA A 7 24.53 6.12 -0.33
CA ALA A 7 23.29 5.42 -0.67
C ALA A 7 22.30 5.39 0.51
N VAL A 8 22.79 5.15 1.73
CA VAL A 8 21.97 5.18 2.96
C VAL A 8 21.40 6.58 3.18
N ASP A 9 22.24 7.62 3.12
CA ASP A 9 21.80 9.00 3.32
C ASP A 9 20.76 9.43 2.28
N SER A 10 20.95 9.04 1.02
CA SER A 10 19.97 9.32 -0.03
C SER A 10 18.64 8.61 0.22
N PHE A 11 18.65 7.42 0.79
CA PHE A 11 17.43 6.67 1.10
C PHE A 11 16.68 7.30 2.28
N GLU A 12 17.38 7.64 3.36
CA GLU A 12 16.80 8.31 4.53
C GLU A 12 16.19 9.66 4.15
N ASN A 13 16.87 10.45 3.29
CA ASN A 13 16.33 11.71 2.79
C ASN A 13 15.05 11.53 1.96
N GLN A 14 14.93 10.44 1.20
CA GLN A 14 13.69 10.14 0.47
C GLN A 14 12.59 9.70 1.42
N ILE A 15 12.87 8.80 2.37
CA ILE A 15 11.89 8.36 3.37
C ILE A 15 11.35 9.55 4.17
N ALA A 16 12.20 10.50 4.53
CA ALA A 16 11.79 11.70 5.27
C ALA A 16 10.75 12.56 4.52
N ALA A 17 10.62 12.41 3.20
CA ALA A 17 9.60 13.09 2.41
C ALA A 17 8.25 12.35 2.37
N PHE A 18 8.18 11.09 2.82
CA PHE A 18 6.93 10.33 2.89
C PHE A 18 6.21 10.59 4.22
N ASN A 19 4.89 10.76 4.14
CA ASN A 19 4.04 10.67 5.33
C ASN A 19 3.91 9.20 5.70
N ILE A 20 4.43 8.83 6.87
CA ILE A 20 4.40 7.46 7.37
C ILE A 20 3.23 7.31 8.33
N GLU A 21 2.29 6.43 7.99
CA GLU A 21 1.13 6.14 8.83
C GLU A 21 1.38 4.93 9.75
N PRO A 22 1.20 5.08 11.07
CA PRO A 22 1.37 3.98 12.01
C PRO A 22 0.20 2.99 11.96
N LEU A 23 0.47 1.73 12.29
CA LEU A 23 -0.56 0.70 12.39
C LEU A 23 -1.33 0.84 13.71
N GLY A 24 -2.45 1.56 13.66
CA GLY A 24 -3.40 1.72 14.77
C GLY A 24 -4.46 0.62 14.82
N HIS A 25 -5.28 0.65 15.86
CA HIS A 25 -6.36 -0.35 16.03
C HIS A 25 -7.35 -0.36 14.86
N ALA A 26 -7.74 0.82 14.38
CA ALA A 26 -8.64 0.96 13.22
C ALA A 26 -8.08 0.28 11.96
N VAL A 27 -6.76 0.38 11.74
CA VAL A 27 -6.10 -0.30 10.61
C VAL A 27 -6.22 -1.81 10.73
N PHE A 28 -6.09 -2.36 11.95
CA PHE A 28 -6.24 -3.80 12.17
C PHE A 28 -7.68 -4.28 11.94
N GLU A 29 -8.67 -3.53 12.41
CA GLU A 29 -10.08 -3.86 12.18
C GLU A 29 -10.42 -3.85 10.69
N GLU A 30 -9.94 -2.84 9.95
CA GLU A 30 -10.18 -2.71 8.52
C GLU A 30 -9.46 -3.82 7.72
N ALA A 31 -8.21 -4.13 8.08
CA ALA A 31 -7.47 -5.23 7.48
C ALA A 31 -8.16 -6.58 7.73
N GLU A 32 -8.69 -6.81 8.95
CA GLU A 32 -9.44 -8.02 9.26
C GLU A 32 -10.72 -8.11 8.41
N LEU A 33 -11.44 -7.00 8.23
CA LEU A 33 -12.62 -6.94 7.36
C LEU A 33 -12.27 -7.30 5.91
N PHE A 34 -11.20 -6.75 5.36
CA PHE A 34 -10.75 -7.08 4.01
C PHE A 34 -10.32 -8.54 3.87
N ILE A 35 -9.63 -9.12 4.86
CA ILE A 35 -9.27 -10.55 4.84
C ILE A 35 -10.53 -11.42 4.85
N LYS A 36 -11.54 -11.09 5.67
CA LYS A 36 -12.80 -11.83 5.71
C LYS A 36 -13.52 -11.81 4.36
N ASN A 37 -13.52 -10.67 3.67
CA ASN A 37 -14.26 -10.47 2.43
C ASN A 37 -13.49 -10.96 1.18
N HIS A 38 -12.17 -10.77 1.15
CA HIS A 38 -11.33 -10.95 -0.05
C HIS A 38 -10.18 -11.95 0.13
N GLY A 39 -9.86 -12.37 1.35
CA GLY A 39 -8.75 -13.29 1.64
C GLY A 39 -8.87 -14.63 0.91
N ARG A 40 -10.02 -15.28 1.01
CA ARG A 40 -10.25 -16.59 0.36
C ARG A 40 -10.50 -16.48 -1.13
N THR A 41 -11.23 -15.45 -1.55
CA THR A 41 -11.74 -15.30 -2.92
C THR A 41 -10.68 -14.72 -3.86
N HIS A 42 -9.85 -13.81 -3.37
CA HIS A 42 -8.85 -13.10 -4.17
C HIS A 42 -7.41 -13.32 -3.68
N GLY A 43 -7.22 -14.11 -2.62
CA GLY A 43 -5.90 -14.41 -2.08
C GLY A 43 -5.24 -13.23 -1.35
N LEU A 44 -6.03 -12.33 -0.76
CA LEU A 44 -5.51 -11.19 -0.01
C LEU A 44 -4.75 -11.67 1.25
N LYS A 45 -3.46 -11.33 1.33
CA LYS A 45 -2.58 -11.70 2.46
C LYS A 45 -2.61 -10.63 3.54
N ALA A 46 -2.15 -10.99 4.75
CA ALA A 46 -2.23 -10.12 5.93
C ALA A 46 -1.50 -8.78 5.77
N LEU A 47 -0.27 -8.78 5.24
CA LEU A 47 0.49 -7.54 5.05
C LEU A 47 -0.16 -6.62 4.01
N ASP A 48 -0.65 -7.20 2.92
CA ASP A 48 -1.37 -6.47 1.87
C ASP A 48 -2.68 -5.88 2.40
N ALA A 49 -3.38 -6.61 3.27
CA ALA A 49 -4.59 -6.14 3.93
C ALA A 49 -4.31 -4.99 4.90
N LEU A 50 -3.17 -4.99 5.61
CA LEU A 50 -2.75 -3.85 6.44
C LEU A 50 -2.49 -2.61 5.58
N HIS A 51 -1.77 -2.78 4.46
CA HIS A 51 -1.49 -1.68 3.55
C HIS A 51 -2.79 -1.10 2.93
N LEU A 52 -3.68 -1.97 2.45
CA LEU A 52 -4.99 -1.56 1.92
C LEU A 52 -5.88 -0.94 3.01
N GLY A 53 -5.90 -1.53 4.21
CA GLY A 53 -6.67 -1.04 5.35
C GLY A 53 -6.24 0.38 5.71
N THR A 54 -4.93 0.61 5.87
CA THR A 54 -4.39 1.95 6.09
C THR A 54 -4.82 2.91 4.98
N PHE A 55 -4.60 2.54 3.71
CA PHE A 55 -4.96 3.40 2.58
C PHE A 55 -6.46 3.75 2.60
N SER A 56 -7.33 2.76 2.78
CA SER A 56 -8.78 2.96 2.76
C SER A 56 -9.30 3.92 3.82
N LEU A 57 -8.62 4.01 4.96
CA LEU A 57 -9.01 4.86 6.09
C LEU A 57 -8.55 6.32 5.91
N ILE A 58 -7.47 6.56 5.17
CA ILE A 58 -6.84 7.88 5.06
C ILE A 58 -6.99 8.50 3.66
N SER A 59 -7.26 7.69 2.63
CA SER A 59 -7.20 8.13 1.24
C SER A 59 -8.28 9.16 0.93
N GLU A 60 -7.91 10.20 0.18
CA GLU A 60 -8.84 11.17 -0.39
C GLU A 60 -9.21 10.79 -1.84
N LYS A 61 -10.18 11.50 -2.43
CA LYS A 61 -10.79 11.14 -3.72
C LYS A 61 -9.81 11.10 -4.90
N ASP A 62 -8.75 11.89 -4.83
CA ASP A 62 -7.71 12.03 -5.85
C ASP A 62 -6.49 11.13 -5.60
N TRP A 63 -6.49 10.37 -4.51
CA TRP A 63 -5.40 9.45 -4.20
C TRP A 63 -5.51 8.18 -5.04
N SER A 64 -4.37 7.54 -5.27
CA SER A 64 -4.28 6.23 -5.94
C SER A 64 -3.47 5.28 -5.08
N PHE A 65 -3.91 4.03 -5.00
CA PHE A 65 -3.20 2.97 -4.31
C PHE A 65 -2.03 2.47 -5.18
N VAL A 66 -0.81 2.72 -4.73
CA VAL A 66 0.40 2.38 -5.51
C VAL A 66 0.95 1.03 -5.06
N VAL A 67 1.00 0.06 -5.98
CA VAL A 67 1.59 -1.26 -5.69
C VAL A 67 2.15 -1.90 -6.97
N ALA A 68 3.30 -2.55 -6.86
CA ALA A 68 3.94 -3.29 -7.96
C ALA A 68 3.43 -4.74 -8.13
N ASP A 69 2.32 -5.09 -7.49
CA ASP A 69 1.74 -6.44 -7.51
C ASP A 69 0.39 -6.41 -8.23
N ASP A 70 0.28 -7.19 -9.31
CA ASP A 70 -0.90 -7.22 -10.16
C ASP A 70 -2.15 -7.76 -9.49
N ASN A 71 -1.98 -8.71 -8.55
CA ASN A 71 -3.11 -9.26 -7.83
C ASN A 71 -3.64 -8.23 -6.84
N LEU A 72 -2.75 -7.51 -6.14
CA LEU A 72 -3.17 -6.49 -5.19
C LEU A 72 -3.79 -5.27 -5.88
N CYS A 73 -3.29 -4.85 -7.05
CA CYS A 73 -3.97 -3.86 -7.90
C CYS A 73 -5.42 -4.28 -8.18
N ARG A 74 -5.63 -5.50 -8.67
CA ARG A 74 -6.98 -6.00 -8.99
C ARG A 74 -7.89 -6.04 -7.76
N ILE A 75 -7.36 -6.44 -6.61
CA ILE A 75 -8.14 -6.46 -5.36
C ILE A 75 -8.56 -5.05 -4.97
N ALA A 76 -7.64 -4.09 -5.01
CA ALA A 76 -7.92 -2.69 -4.71
C ALA A 76 -8.98 -2.11 -5.66
N GLU A 77 -8.91 -2.44 -6.96
CA GLU A 77 -9.92 -2.05 -7.95
C GLU A 77 -11.29 -2.67 -7.67
N VAL A 78 -11.34 -3.94 -7.24
CA VAL A 78 -12.59 -4.61 -6.82
C VAL A 78 -13.21 -3.93 -5.59
N ILE A 79 -12.38 -3.42 -4.67
CA ILE A 79 -12.84 -2.65 -3.51
C ILE A 79 -13.31 -1.23 -3.93
N GLY A 80 -12.85 -0.73 -5.07
CA GLY A 80 -13.27 0.54 -5.66
C GLY A 80 -12.20 1.64 -5.64
N PHE A 81 -10.94 1.29 -5.40
CA PHE A 81 -9.83 2.24 -5.42
C PHE A 81 -9.19 2.35 -6.80
N ASN A 82 -8.73 3.56 -7.14
CA ASN A 82 -7.82 3.76 -8.26
C ASN A 82 -6.44 3.18 -7.92
N THR A 83 -5.77 2.54 -8.87
CA THR A 83 -4.45 1.93 -8.64
C THR A 83 -3.42 2.40 -9.64
N ILE A 84 -2.17 2.41 -9.20
CA ILE A 84 -1.00 2.64 -10.07
C ILE A 84 -0.04 1.48 -9.84
N ASN A 85 0.27 0.74 -10.91
CA ASN A 85 1.37 -0.21 -10.90
C ASN A 85 2.61 0.46 -11.53
N PRO A 86 3.64 0.81 -10.73
CA PRO A 86 4.81 1.53 -11.23
C PRO A 86 5.63 0.71 -12.24
N LEU A 87 5.47 -0.61 -12.29
CA LEU A 87 6.16 -1.48 -13.24
C LEU A 87 5.50 -1.50 -14.63
N LYS A 88 4.24 -1.06 -14.74
CA LYS A 88 3.48 -1.13 -15.99
C LYS A 88 3.45 0.18 -16.77
N GLY A 89 3.99 1.25 -16.20
CA GLY A 89 3.91 2.59 -16.77
C GLY A 89 2.47 3.14 -16.74
N ASN A 90 2.35 4.45 -16.64
CA ASN A 90 1.07 5.11 -16.86
C ASN A 90 0.81 5.09 -18.37
N ALA A 91 -0.32 4.52 -18.81
CA ALA A 91 -0.81 4.72 -20.17
C ALA A 91 -1.24 6.19 -20.35
#